data_AF-S7RNP2-F1
#
_entry.id   AF-S7RNP2-F1
#
_cell.length_a   1.000
_cell.length_b   1.000
_cell.length_c   1.000
_cell.angle_alpha   90.00
_cell.angle_beta   90.00
_cell.angle_gamma   90.00
#
_symmetry.space_group_name_H-M   'P 1'
#
loop_
_entity.id
_entity.type
_entity.pdbx_description
1 polymer ?
#
loop_
_entity_poly.entity_id
_entity_poly.type
_entity_poly.pdbx_seq_one_letter_code
_entity_poly.pdbx_strand_id
1 'polypeptide(L)'
;MQCKEIGYRSNVFPSEIDPAVMKRLGENFQRMKALYGDFGFGAVHRMAEGKRGNSCEDWLFWGKLAREIHLTLVPCGLVDPAIVHAILRHTGLPMPNGRSFSKEEGENTSKEWNSYVDHYIAQGTDPREPIEIERAAKIGVSCGALYRTCQGANCQKLEGRDVTKLLLCSKCKMSVYCSRNCQASDWKTHKLICSQTGPHGQPEQMLPSQAAIQKYIMPNMFKGLVEDMDLILGNTYPVALRL
;
A
#
# COMPACT_ATOMS: atom_id res chain seq x y z
N MET A 1 -13.07 1.62 30.34
CA MET A 1 -12.26 2.36 29.33
C MET A 1 -12.68 1.88 27.96
N GLN A 2 -13.38 2.72 27.21
CA GLN A 2 -13.88 2.42 25.86
C GLN A 2 -12.71 2.29 24.88
N CYS A 3 -12.43 1.07 24.44
CA CYS A 3 -11.59 0.83 23.28
C CYS A 3 -12.40 1.28 22.07
N LYS A 4 -12.09 2.47 21.54
CA LYS A 4 -12.72 3.02 20.34
C LYS A 4 -12.56 2.03 19.20
N GLU A 5 -13.65 1.79 18.48
CA GLU A 5 -13.72 1.05 17.22
C GLU A 5 -12.59 1.48 16.28
N ILE A 6 -11.47 0.74 16.28
CA ILE A 6 -10.45 0.84 15.25
C ILE A 6 -10.97 0.02 14.06
N GLY A 7 -12.04 0.52 13.44
CA GLY A 7 -12.37 0.10 12.09
C GLY A 7 -11.20 0.47 11.20
N TYR A 8 -10.71 -0.49 10.40
CA TYR A 8 -9.69 -0.29 9.38
C TYR A 8 -10.08 0.87 8.46
N ARG A 9 -9.66 2.10 8.82
CA ARG A 9 -9.93 3.33 8.08
C ARG A 9 -8.67 3.69 7.30
N SER A 10 -8.44 2.96 6.22
CA SER A 10 -7.29 3.18 5.36
C SER A 10 -7.67 3.95 4.10
N ASN A 11 -6.80 4.88 3.70
CA ASN A 11 -6.77 5.44 2.35
C ASN A 11 -6.19 4.44 1.33
N VAL A 12 -6.07 3.17 1.74
CA VAL A 12 -5.44 2.08 0.99
C VAL A 12 -6.47 1.35 0.13
N PHE A 13 -7.77 1.50 0.41
CA PHE A 13 -8.79 0.85 -0.42
C PHE A 13 -8.93 1.61 -1.75
N PRO A 14 -8.66 0.95 -2.90
CA PRO A 14 -8.90 1.51 -4.21
C PRO A 14 -10.37 1.97 -4.30
N SER A 15 -10.61 3.13 -4.89
CA SER A 15 -11.98 3.62 -5.19
C SER A 15 -12.76 2.67 -6.10
N GLU A 16 -12.07 1.74 -6.75
CA GLU A 16 -12.59 0.80 -7.74
C GLU A 16 -13.02 -0.54 -7.14
N ILE A 17 -12.81 -0.79 -5.83
CA ILE A 17 -13.29 -2.05 -5.22
C ILE A 17 -14.80 -1.98 -4.98
N ASP A 18 -15.51 -3.02 -5.40
CA ASP A 18 -16.93 -3.22 -5.14
C ASP A 18 -17.24 -3.04 -3.62
N PRO A 19 -18.12 -2.09 -3.26
CA PRO A 19 -18.55 -1.89 -1.87
C PRO A 19 -19.06 -3.17 -1.18
N ALA A 20 -19.64 -4.10 -1.93
CA ALA A 20 -20.09 -5.39 -1.40
C ALA A 20 -18.90 -6.27 -0.97
N VAL A 21 -17.82 -6.30 -1.76
CA VAL A 21 -16.57 -7.00 -1.41
C VAL A 21 -15.98 -6.38 -0.14
N MET A 22 -15.91 -5.05 -0.08
CA MET A 22 -15.38 -4.35 1.10
C MET A 22 -16.20 -4.58 2.37
N LYS A 23 -17.53 -4.55 2.26
CA LYS A 23 -18.43 -4.85 3.38
C LYS A 23 -18.22 -6.27 3.88
N ARG A 24 -18.22 -7.25 2.98
CA ARG A 24 -18.04 -8.67 3.32
C ARG A 24 -16.66 -8.92 3.93
N LEU A 25 -15.62 -8.31 3.36
CA LEU A 25 -14.27 -8.40 3.88
C LEU A 25 -14.20 -7.88 5.32
N GLY A 26 -14.83 -6.73 5.61
CA GLY A 26 -14.93 -6.18 6.95
C GLY A 26 -15.64 -7.11 7.95
N GLU A 27 -16.78 -7.69 7.56
CA GLU A 27 -17.52 -8.66 8.37
C GLU A 27 -16.66 -9.91 8.67
N ASN A 28 -15.98 -10.44 7.66
CA ASN A 28 -15.10 -11.60 7.80
C ASN A 28 -13.89 -11.29 8.69
N PHE A 29 -13.27 -10.12 8.56
CA PHE A 29 -12.15 -9.71 9.42
C PHE A 29 -12.53 -9.71 10.89
N GLN A 30 -13.69 -9.12 11.24
CA GLN A 30 -14.16 -9.09 12.63
C GLN A 30 -14.37 -10.50 13.19
N ARG A 31 -14.95 -11.38 12.37
CA ARG A 31 -15.27 -12.75 12.78
C ARG A 31 -14.03 -13.63 12.89
N MET A 32 -13.10 -13.53 11.93
CA MET A 32 -11.78 -14.14 12.00
C MET A 32 -11.04 -13.69 13.25
N LYS A 33 -11.07 -12.39 13.58
CA LYS A 33 -10.39 -11.85 14.75
C LYS A 33 -10.96 -12.40 16.06
N ALA A 34 -12.28 -12.54 16.14
CA ALA A 34 -12.95 -13.14 17.29
C ALA A 34 -12.58 -14.61 17.52
N LEU A 35 -12.30 -15.37 16.45
CA LEU A 35 -12.00 -16.80 16.51
C LEU A 35 -10.51 -17.10 16.68
N TYR A 36 -9.65 -16.31 16.04
CA TYR A 36 -8.23 -16.63 15.85
C TYR A 36 -7.27 -15.57 16.42
N GLY A 37 -7.78 -14.45 16.95
CA GLY A 37 -6.94 -13.34 17.42
C GLY A 37 -6.44 -12.45 16.28
N ASP A 38 -5.30 -11.80 16.45
CA ASP A 38 -4.70 -10.99 15.38
C ASP A 38 -4.01 -11.87 14.33
N PHE A 39 -4.18 -11.54 13.06
CA PHE A 39 -3.68 -12.35 11.94
C PHE A 39 -3.18 -11.48 10.78
N GLY A 40 -2.26 -12.06 10.00
CA GLY A 40 -1.78 -11.48 8.74
C GLY A 40 -2.40 -12.15 7.51
N PHE A 41 -2.30 -11.50 6.35
CA PHE A 41 -2.82 -12.02 5.07
C PHE A 41 -2.27 -13.41 4.72
N GLY A 42 -0.98 -13.64 4.94
CA GLY A 42 -0.34 -14.95 4.68
C GLY A 42 -0.96 -16.09 5.50
N ALA A 43 -1.26 -15.83 6.78
CA ALA A 43 -1.87 -16.82 7.66
C ALA A 43 -3.28 -17.21 7.18
N VAL A 44 -4.08 -16.24 6.72
CA VAL A 44 -5.41 -16.51 6.14
C VAL A 44 -5.28 -17.41 4.91
N HIS A 45 -4.36 -17.09 4.00
CA HIS A 45 -4.13 -17.91 2.81
C HIS A 45 -3.72 -19.35 3.19
N ARG A 46 -2.78 -19.50 4.13
CA ARG A 46 -2.34 -20.81 4.62
C ARG A 46 -3.48 -21.64 5.20
N MET A 47 -4.33 -21.03 6.04
CA MET A 47 -5.48 -21.71 6.63
C MET A 47 -6.48 -22.18 5.57
N ALA A 48 -6.72 -21.36 4.54
CA ALA A 48 -7.60 -21.72 3.43
C ALA A 48 -7.02 -22.86 2.59
N GLU A 49 -5.72 -22.84 2.29
CA GLU A 49 -5.04 -23.97 1.62
C GLU A 49 -5.13 -25.27 2.43
N GLY A 50 -5.00 -25.20 3.76
CA GLY A 50 -5.23 -26.34 4.63
C GLY A 50 -6.66 -26.90 4.53
N LYS A 51 -7.68 -26.04 4.40
CA LYS A 51 -9.07 -26.46 4.13
C LYS A 51 -9.24 -27.09 2.74
N ARG A 52 -8.43 -26.70 1.77
CA ARG A 52 -8.38 -27.30 0.41
C ARG A 52 -7.57 -28.60 0.35
N GLY A 53 -6.93 -29.01 1.45
CA GLY A 53 -6.10 -30.21 1.51
C GLY A 53 -4.65 -30.00 1.03
N ASN A 54 -4.23 -28.75 0.85
CA ASN A 54 -2.88 -28.39 0.43
C ASN A 54 -2.00 -28.00 1.63
N SER A 55 -0.70 -28.27 1.53
CA SER A 55 0.31 -27.70 2.43
C SER A 55 0.93 -26.45 1.78
N CYS A 56 1.00 -25.34 2.52
CA CYS A 56 1.55 -24.08 2.03
C CYS A 56 2.32 -23.34 3.13
N GLU A 57 3.45 -22.75 2.75
CA GLU A 57 4.25 -21.80 3.53
C GLU A 57 3.66 -20.38 3.42
N ASP A 58 3.72 -19.54 4.47
CA ASP A 58 3.15 -18.16 4.43
C ASP A 58 3.79 -17.30 3.34
N TRP A 59 5.09 -17.48 3.09
CA TRP A 59 5.83 -16.68 2.11
C TRP A 59 5.46 -17.02 0.66
N LEU A 60 4.83 -18.16 0.38
CA LEU A 60 4.41 -18.53 -0.97
C LEU A 60 3.36 -17.55 -1.52
N PHE A 61 2.54 -16.95 -0.65
CA PHE A 61 1.60 -15.91 -1.06
C PHE A 61 2.33 -14.70 -1.66
N TRP A 62 3.29 -14.12 -0.92
CA TRP A 62 4.05 -12.96 -1.39
C TRP A 62 4.92 -13.29 -2.61
N GLY A 63 5.44 -14.52 -2.70
CA GLY A 63 6.15 -15.00 -3.89
C GLY A 63 5.27 -15.08 -5.13
N LYS A 64 4.03 -15.60 -5.01
CA LYS A 64 3.05 -15.62 -6.11
C LYS A 64 2.68 -14.20 -6.55
N LEU A 65 2.40 -13.32 -5.58
CA LEU A 65 2.04 -11.93 -5.84
C LEU A 65 3.18 -11.16 -6.55
N ALA A 66 4.41 -11.31 -6.06
CA ALA A 66 5.58 -10.69 -6.68
C ALA A 66 5.78 -11.19 -8.11
N ARG A 67 5.57 -12.50 -8.37
CA ARG A 67 5.63 -13.08 -9.71
C ARG A 67 4.55 -12.50 -10.63
N GLU A 68 3.31 -12.40 -10.15
CA GLU A 68 2.21 -11.77 -10.91
C GLU A 68 2.55 -10.34 -11.30
N ILE A 69 2.98 -9.51 -10.34
CA ILE A 69 3.40 -8.12 -10.57
C ILE A 69 4.55 -8.07 -11.59
N HIS A 70 5.56 -8.93 -11.42
CA HIS A 70 6.71 -8.99 -12.32
C HIS A 70 6.35 -9.34 -13.77
N LEU A 71 5.38 -10.24 -13.97
CA LEU A 71 4.99 -10.67 -15.31
C LEU A 71 4.00 -9.73 -15.98
N THR A 72 3.21 -8.97 -15.20
CA THR A 72 2.08 -8.18 -15.72
C THR A 72 2.30 -6.67 -15.70
N LEU A 73 2.95 -6.12 -14.67
CA LEU A 73 3.06 -4.67 -14.47
C LEU A 73 4.46 -4.11 -14.73
N VAL A 74 5.51 -4.89 -14.49
CA VAL A 74 6.89 -4.47 -14.77
C VAL A 74 7.14 -4.28 -16.27
N PRO A 75 6.72 -5.18 -17.19
CA PRO A 75 6.97 -5.02 -18.63
C PRO A 75 6.25 -3.80 -19.22
N CYS A 76 5.16 -3.37 -18.59
CA CYS A 76 4.41 -2.17 -18.97
C CYS A 76 4.96 -0.87 -18.34
N GLY A 77 6.02 -0.95 -17.52
CA GLY A 77 6.58 0.19 -16.81
C GLY A 77 5.68 0.76 -15.71
N LEU A 78 4.67 0.01 -15.26
CA LEU A 78 3.73 0.45 -14.22
C LEU A 78 4.26 0.21 -12.81
N VAL A 79 5.09 -0.81 -12.63
CA VAL A 79 5.76 -1.12 -11.37
C VAL A 79 7.27 -1.22 -11.59
N ASP A 80 8.02 -0.59 -10.70
CA ASP A 80 9.48 -0.62 -10.70
C ASP A 80 10.02 -2.02 -10.31
N PRO A 81 11.02 -2.57 -11.01
CA PRO A 81 11.64 -3.85 -10.63
C PRO A 81 12.19 -3.89 -9.19
N ALA A 82 12.68 -2.77 -8.66
CA ALA A 82 13.18 -2.70 -7.28
C ALA A 82 12.06 -2.94 -6.25
N ILE A 83 10.81 -2.59 -6.59
CA ILE A 83 9.64 -2.90 -5.75
C ILE A 83 9.41 -4.41 -5.70
N VAL A 84 9.49 -5.10 -6.84
CA VAL A 84 9.36 -6.57 -6.88
C VAL A 84 10.46 -7.24 -6.05
N HIS A 85 11.70 -6.75 -6.15
CA HIS A 85 12.81 -7.26 -5.37
C HIS A 85 12.59 -7.14 -3.86
N ALA A 86 12.00 -6.02 -3.42
CA ALA A 86 11.62 -5.79 -2.04
C ALA A 86 10.44 -6.67 -1.58
N ILE A 87 9.38 -6.81 -2.40
CA ILE A 87 8.20 -7.65 -2.07
C ILE A 87 8.61 -9.10 -1.84
N LEU A 88 9.56 -9.63 -2.61
CA LEU A 88 10.04 -11.01 -2.46
C LEU A 88 10.71 -11.28 -1.10
N ARG A 89 11.12 -10.23 -0.38
CA ARG A 89 11.89 -10.33 0.87
C ARG A 89 11.16 -9.77 2.07
N HIS A 90 10.21 -8.87 1.84
CA HIS A 90 9.41 -8.25 2.88
C HIS A 90 8.12 -9.05 3.12
N THR A 91 7.71 -9.17 4.38
CA THR A 91 6.46 -9.84 4.77
C THR A 91 5.26 -8.89 4.65
N GLY A 92 5.06 -8.29 3.47
CA GLY A 92 3.98 -7.32 3.28
C GLY A 92 4.14 -6.41 2.08
N LEU A 93 3.04 -5.76 1.70
CA LEU A 93 3.05 -4.59 0.83
C LEU A 93 2.85 -3.32 1.68
N PRO A 94 3.92 -2.56 1.97
CA PRO A 94 3.77 -1.31 2.69
C PRO A 94 3.01 -0.33 1.82
N MET A 95 1.86 0.11 2.32
CA MET A 95 0.96 1.03 1.63
C MET A 95 0.64 2.19 2.57
N PRO A 96 0.51 3.43 2.07
CA PRO A 96 0.28 4.56 2.95
C PRO A 96 -1.10 4.47 3.59
N ASN A 97 -1.13 4.29 4.90
CA ASN A 97 -2.36 4.11 5.66
C ASN A 97 -2.62 5.26 6.64
N GLY A 98 -2.24 6.48 6.27
CA GLY A 98 -2.39 7.66 7.12
C GLY A 98 -1.75 7.47 8.49
N ARG A 99 -2.56 7.57 9.56
CA ARG A 99 -2.11 7.45 10.96
C ARG A 99 -2.45 6.10 11.61
N SER A 100 -2.73 5.08 10.80
CA SER A 100 -3.22 3.78 11.29
C SER A 100 -2.14 2.87 11.88
N PHE A 101 -0.85 3.17 11.65
CA PHE A 101 0.27 2.50 12.30
C PHE A 101 1.04 3.51 13.17
N SER A 102 1.66 3.00 14.23
CA SER A 102 2.50 3.79 15.12
C SER A 102 3.73 4.33 14.37
N LYS A 103 4.31 5.40 14.91
CA LYS A 103 5.55 5.96 14.36
C LYS A 103 6.68 4.93 14.35
N GLU A 104 6.78 4.11 15.39
CA GLU A 104 7.79 3.06 15.53
C GLU A 104 7.63 1.97 14.46
N GLU A 105 6.40 1.47 14.25
CA GLU A 105 6.13 0.50 13.19
C GLU A 105 6.49 1.07 11.81
N GLY A 106 6.09 2.31 11.51
CA GLY A 106 6.44 2.97 10.26
C GLY A 106 7.95 3.15 10.06
N GLU A 107 8.69 3.46 11.13
CA GLU A 107 10.16 3.54 11.09
C GLU A 107 10.79 2.17 10.83
N ASN A 108 10.31 1.12 11.48
CA ASN A 108 10.83 -0.23 11.28
C ASN A 108 10.54 -0.74 9.86
N THR A 109 9.29 -0.61 9.40
CA THR A 109 8.89 -1.00 8.03
C THR A 109 9.69 -0.24 6.98
N SER A 110 9.83 1.09 7.11
CA SER A 110 10.59 1.87 6.12
C SER A 110 12.09 1.55 6.13
N LYS A 111 12.70 1.31 7.30
CA LYS A 111 14.11 0.87 7.38
C LYS A 111 14.30 -0.49 6.70
N GLU A 112 13.47 -1.47 7.04
CA GLU A 112 13.56 -2.81 6.46
C GLU A 112 13.32 -2.79 4.95
N TRP A 113 12.23 -2.18 4.49
CA TRP A 113 11.92 -2.05 3.07
C TRP A 113 13.04 -1.36 2.29
N ASN A 114 13.52 -0.22 2.79
CA ASN A 114 14.57 0.53 2.10
C ASN A 114 15.90 -0.24 2.06
N SER A 115 16.18 -1.11 3.03
CA SER A 115 17.37 -1.98 3.00
C SER A 115 17.32 -2.99 1.84
N TYR A 116 16.14 -3.47 1.45
CA TYR A 116 15.99 -4.33 0.27
C TYR A 116 16.16 -3.56 -1.04
N VAL A 117 15.73 -2.30 -1.07
CA VAL A 117 15.99 -1.40 -2.21
C VAL A 117 17.48 -1.11 -2.32
N ASP A 118 18.16 -0.85 -1.20
CA ASP A 118 19.63 -0.67 -1.17
C ASP A 118 20.36 -1.93 -1.65
N HIS A 119 19.89 -3.11 -1.24
CA HIS A 119 20.42 -4.37 -1.76
C HIS A 119 20.22 -4.48 -3.28
N TYR A 120 19.06 -4.10 -3.82
CA TYR A 120 18.82 -4.12 -5.27
C TYR A 120 19.80 -3.21 -6.02
N ILE A 121 19.99 -1.98 -5.53
CA ILE A 121 20.95 -1.01 -6.09
C ILE A 121 22.38 -1.58 -6.06
N ALA A 122 22.78 -2.19 -4.94
CA ALA A 122 24.11 -2.74 -4.75
C ALA A 122 24.44 -3.91 -5.70
N GLN A 123 23.44 -4.56 -6.29
CA GLN A 123 23.67 -5.61 -7.30
C GLN A 123 24.23 -5.05 -8.62
N GLY A 124 24.04 -3.74 -8.89
CA GLY A 124 24.58 -3.08 -10.08
C GLY A 124 24.03 -3.62 -11.42
N THR A 125 22.87 -4.29 -11.39
CA THR A 125 22.22 -4.86 -12.59
C THR A 125 21.27 -3.89 -13.28
N ASP A 126 20.79 -2.87 -12.55
CA ASP A 126 19.96 -1.79 -13.08
C ASP A 126 20.87 -0.66 -13.61
N PRO A 127 20.71 -0.21 -14.87
CA PRO A 127 21.57 0.81 -15.46
C PRO A 127 21.28 2.24 -14.98
N ARG A 128 20.16 2.47 -14.25
CA ARG A 128 19.79 3.79 -13.74
C ARG A 128 20.73 4.24 -12.64
N GLU A 129 20.83 5.56 -12.47
CA GLU A 129 21.58 6.10 -11.35
C GLU A 129 20.90 5.69 -10.02
N PRO A 130 21.66 5.39 -8.95
CA PRO A 130 21.10 4.94 -7.67
C PRO A 130 19.95 5.83 -7.16
N ILE A 131 20.08 7.15 -7.30
CA ILE A 131 19.07 8.11 -6.84
C ILE A 131 17.73 7.98 -7.58
N GLU A 132 17.72 7.53 -8.83
CA GLU A 132 16.50 7.31 -9.61
C GLU A 132 15.72 6.11 -9.07
N ILE A 133 16.43 5.02 -8.76
CA ILE A 133 15.86 3.80 -8.15
C ILE A 133 15.33 4.13 -6.75
N GLU A 134 16.10 4.90 -5.97
CA GLU A 134 15.68 5.34 -4.65
C GLU A 134 14.37 6.14 -4.68
N ARG A 135 14.24 7.08 -5.63
CA ARG A 135 13.02 7.88 -5.82
C ARG A 135 11.83 7.02 -6.24
N ALA A 136 12.07 5.97 -7.02
CA ALA A 136 11.03 5.09 -7.51
C ALA A 136 10.55 4.04 -6.49
N ALA A 137 11.42 3.64 -5.55
CA ALA A 137 11.18 2.46 -4.71
C ALA A 137 11.28 2.65 -3.20
N LYS A 138 11.94 3.71 -2.69
CA LYS A 138 12.06 3.92 -1.25
C LYS A 138 10.82 4.57 -0.64
N ILE A 139 10.46 4.10 0.55
CA ILE A 139 9.33 4.60 1.32
C ILE A 139 9.75 5.40 2.55
N GLY A 140 8.92 6.37 2.93
CA GLY A 140 9.05 7.09 4.19
C GLY A 140 8.34 6.38 5.35
N VAL A 141 8.40 7.00 6.53
CA VAL A 141 7.79 6.48 7.77
C VAL A 141 6.27 6.24 7.64
N SER A 142 5.60 7.03 6.81
CA SER A 142 4.17 6.86 6.51
C SER A 142 3.90 5.85 5.38
N CYS A 143 4.87 5.01 5.03
CA CYS A 143 4.84 4.04 3.94
C CYS A 143 4.55 4.63 2.55
N GLY A 144 4.53 5.95 2.39
CA GLY A 144 4.48 6.65 1.09
C GLY A 144 5.87 6.92 0.52
N ALA A 145 5.95 7.70 -0.54
CA ALA A 145 7.20 8.05 -1.19
C ALA A 145 8.18 8.72 -0.20
N LEU A 146 9.42 8.21 -0.11
CA LEU A 146 10.48 8.83 0.70
C LEU A 146 10.88 10.20 0.14
N TYR A 147 10.98 10.27 -1.18
CA TYR A 147 11.28 11.47 -1.94
C TYR A 147 10.01 11.92 -2.65
N ARG A 148 9.47 13.07 -2.24
CA ARG A 148 8.17 13.53 -2.70
C ARG A 148 8.28 14.55 -3.83
N THR A 149 7.33 14.54 -4.73
CA THR A 149 7.15 15.52 -5.80
C THR A 149 6.18 16.61 -5.36
N CYS A 150 6.50 17.86 -5.68
CA CYS A 150 5.64 19.01 -5.47
C CYS A 150 4.27 18.79 -6.13
N GLN A 151 3.20 19.03 -5.40
CA GLN A 151 1.83 18.89 -5.90
C GLN A 151 1.26 20.17 -6.50
N GLY A 152 2.07 21.24 -6.60
CA GLY A 152 1.63 22.46 -7.26
C GLY A 152 1.34 22.20 -8.73
N ALA A 153 0.30 22.84 -9.26
CA ALA A 153 -0.07 22.72 -10.68
C ALA A 153 1.15 23.02 -11.58
N ASN A 154 1.44 22.10 -12.51
CA ASN A 154 2.57 22.17 -13.46
C ASN A 154 3.97 22.25 -12.80
N CYS A 155 4.13 21.75 -11.57
CA CYS A 155 5.44 21.69 -10.91
C CYS A 155 5.95 20.24 -10.85
N GLN A 156 7.21 20.04 -11.20
CA GLN A 156 7.87 18.73 -11.17
C GLN A 156 9.07 18.70 -10.20
N LYS A 157 9.16 19.66 -9.29
CA LYS A 157 10.24 19.68 -8.28
C LYS A 157 10.10 18.46 -7.38
N LEU A 158 11.17 17.69 -7.32
CA LEU A 158 11.26 16.41 -6.62
C LEU A 158 12.34 16.51 -5.53
N GLU A 159 12.06 15.94 -4.36
CA GLU A 159 13.04 15.80 -3.30
C GLU A 159 14.22 14.89 -3.72
N GLY A 160 15.31 14.95 -2.97
CA GLY A 160 16.52 14.15 -3.18
C GLY A 160 17.35 14.16 -1.90
N ARG A 161 18.49 13.46 -1.90
CA ARG A 161 19.41 13.44 -0.75
C ARG A 161 19.88 14.85 -0.37
N ASP A 162 20.25 15.63 -1.37
CA ASP A 162 20.80 16.99 -1.22
C ASP A 162 19.81 18.10 -1.65
N VAL A 163 18.54 17.75 -1.85
CA VAL A 163 17.49 18.71 -2.25
C VAL A 163 16.62 19.04 -1.05
N THR A 164 16.30 20.33 -0.89
CA THR A 164 15.45 20.82 0.20
C THR A 164 14.13 20.05 0.27
N LYS A 165 13.80 19.56 1.47
CA LYS A 165 12.49 18.97 1.77
C LYS A 165 11.36 19.95 1.45
N LEU A 166 10.31 19.44 0.83
CA LEU A 166 9.14 20.23 0.46
C LEU A 166 8.33 20.63 1.69
N LEU A 167 7.65 21.77 1.59
CA LEU A 167 6.78 22.30 2.63
C LEU A 167 5.48 21.50 2.70
N LEU A 168 5.12 21.08 3.90
CA LEU A 168 3.84 20.43 4.16
C LEU A 168 2.70 21.45 4.26
N CYS A 169 1.53 21.12 3.72
CA CYS A 169 0.32 21.86 3.99
C CYS A 169 0.08 21.93 5.50
N SER A 170 -0.09 23.15 6.03
CA SER A 170 -0.19 23.36 7.48
C SER A 170 -1.45 22.73 8.10
N LYS A 171 -2.50 22.49 7.31
CA LYS A 171 -3.77 21.90 7.76
C LYS A 171 -3.74 20.37 7.76
N CYS A 172 -3.61 19.76 6.58
CA CYS A 172 -3.69 18.29 6.45
C CYS A 172 -2.40 17.58 6.83
N LYS A 173 -1.24 18.26 6.70
CA LYS A 173 0.10 17.69 6.85
C LYS A 173 0.43 16.54 5.88
N MET A 174 -0.35 16.36 4.81
CA MET A 174 -0.17 15.28 3.82
C MET A 174 0.33 15.82 2.47
N SER A 175 -0.24 16.93 1.98
CA SER A 175 0.22 17.50 0.69
C SER A 175 1.52 18.30 0.83
N VAL A 176 2.35 18.24 -0.21
CA VAL A 176 3.68 18.84 -0.26
C VAL A 176 3.87 19.83 -1.40
N TYR A 177 4.56 20.94 -1.11
CA TYR A 177 4.80 22.02 -2.08
C TYR A 177 6.20 22.60 -1.93
N CYS A 178 6.82 22.99 -3.04
CA CYS A 178 8.13 23.67 -2.99
C CYS A 178 8.02 25.14 -2.54
N SER A 179 6.82 25.72 -2.58
CA SER A 179 6.56 27.12 -2.25
C SER A 179 5.09 27.36 -1.95
N ARG A 180 4.76 28.50 -1.31
CA ARG A 180 3.38 28.95 -1.13
C ARG A 180 2.64 29.16 -2.46
N ASN A 181 3.35 29.54 -3.52
CA ASN A 181 2.76 29.71 -4.85
C ASN A 181 2.27 28.37 -5.43
N CYS A 182 3.06 27.30 -5.26
CA CYS A 182 2.64 25.94 -5.64
C CYS A 182 1.45 25.45 -4.80
N GLN A 183 1.42 25.78 -3.50
CA GLN A 183 0.25 25.47 -2.68
C GLN A 183 -1.00 26.24 -3.16
N ALA A 184 -0.86 27.51 -3.50
CA ALA A 184 -1.96 28.33 -4.00
C ALA A 184 -2.48 27.85 -5.36
N SER A 185 -1.59 27.37 -6.24
CA SER A 185 -1.98 26.87 -7.57
C SER A 185 -2.79 25.57 -7.50
N ASP A 186 -2.49 24.69 -6.54
CA ASP A 186 -3.26 23.46 -6.26
C ASP A 186 -4.48 23.70 -5.35
N TRP A 187 -4.64 24.90 -4.77
CA TRP A 187 -5.67 25.13 -3.74
C TRP A 187 -7.10 24.88 -4.21
N LYS A 188 -7.41 25.15 -5.50
CA LYS A 188 -8.77 24.95 -6.05
C LYS A 188 -9.24 23.50 -5.91
N THR A 189 -8.34 22.54 -6.14
CA THR A 189 -8.56 21.10 -6.04
C THR A 189 -8.32 20.61 -4.61
N HIS A 190 -7.18 20.97 -4.02
CA HIS A 190 -6.79 20.49 -2.69
C HIS A 190 -7.78 20.88 -1.58
N LYS A 191 -8.38 22.08 -1.62
CA LYS A 191 -9.31 22.54 -0.58
C LYS A 191 -10.50 21.61 -0.34
N LEU A 192 -10.90 20.84 -1.36
CA LEU A 192 -12.03 19.91 -1.29
C LEU A 192 -11.72 18.70 -0.40
N ILE A 193 -10.45 18.32 -0.31
CA ILE A 193 -9.96 17.12 0.41
C ILE A 193 -9.03 17.45 1.59
N CYS A 194 -8.60 18.70 1.73
CA CYS A 194 -7.64 19.16 2.74
C CYS A 194 -8.08 18.91 4.19
N SER A 195 -9.36 19.15 4.49
CA SER A 195 -9.91 18.99 5.84
C SER A 195 -10.68 17.69 6.03
N GLN A 196 -10.70 16.84 5.01
CA GLN A 196 -11.39 15.55 5.05
C GLN A 196 -10.50 14.50 5.71
N THR A 197 -11.13 13.49 6.29
CA THR A 197 -10.45 12.35 6.93
C THR A 197 -10.84 11.04 6.28
N GLY A 198 -9.98 10.02 6.43
CA GLY A 198 -10.22 8.72 5.81
C GLY A 198 -10.27 8.82 4.28
N PRO A 199 -11.10 8.03 3.59
CA PRO A 199 -11.04 7.85 2.13
C PRO A 199 -11.33 9.13 1.33
N HIS A 200 -11.93 10.15 1.94
CA HIS A 200 -12.20 11.44 1.31
C HIS A 200 -11.10 12.48 1.56
N GLY A 201 -10.14 12.16 2.43
CA GLY A 201 -9.00 12.99 2.80
C GLY A 201 -7.89 13.01 1.76
N GLN A 202 -7.03 14.02 1.84
CA GLN A 202 -5.76 14.03 1.11
C GLN A 202 -4.95 12.76 1.48
N PRO A 203 -4.63 11.87 0.52
CA PRO A 203 -3.74 10.77 0.80
C PRO A 203 -2.28 11.26 0.91
N GLU A 204 -1.48 10.52 1.69
CA GLU A 204 -0.02 10.60 1.62
C GLU A 204 0.42 10.25 0.20
N GLN A 205 1.49 10.89 -0.29
CA GLN A 205 1.94 10.65 -1.65
C GLN A 205 2.50 9.22 -1.80
N MET A 206 1.85 8.44 -2.66
CA MET A 206 2.27 7.08 -3.00
C MET A 206 3.42 7.10 -4.01
N LEU A 207 4.26 6.06 -3.98
CA LEU A 207 5.11 5.73 -5.11
C LEU A 207 4.24 5.36 -6.34
N PRO A 208 4.70 5.61 -7.58
CA PRO A 208 3.97 5.18 -8.78
C PRO A 208 3.61 3.69 -8.76
N SER A 209 4.55 2.85 -8.35
CA SER A 209 4.35 1.40 -8.20
C SER A 209 3.27 1.05 -7.17
N GLN A 210 3.19 1.78 -6.06
CA GLN A 210 2.14 1.56 -5.06
C GLN A 210 0.76 1.91 -5.63
N ALA A 211 0.66 3.02 -6.37
CA ALA A 211 -0.59 3.41 -7.02
C ALA A 211 -1.02 2.37 -8.07
N ALA A 212 -0.07 1.83 -8.85
CA ALA A 212 -0.33 0.78 -9.82
C ALA A 212 -0.78 -0.54 -9.15
N ILE A 213 -0.09 -0.98 -8.09
CA ILE A 213 -0.47 -2.18 -7.32
C ILE A 213 -1.86 -2.00 -6.69
N GLN A 214 -2.14 -0.82 -6.12
CA GLN A 214 -3.46 -0.49 -5.58
C GLN A 214 -4.53 -0.61 -6.65
N LYS A 215 -4.30 -0.09 -7.84
CA LYS A 215 -5.28 -0.12 -8.92
C LYS A 215 -5.49 -1.51 -9.52
N TYR A 216 -4.40 -2.21 -9.87
CA TYR A 216 -4.47 -3.39 -10.73
C TYR A 216 -4.38 -4.72 -9.98
N ILE A 217 -3.81 -4.74 -8.77
CA ILE A 217 -3.53 -5.99 -8.04
C ILE A 217 -4.46 -6.13 -6.83
N MET A 218 -4.61 -5.07 -6.04
CA MET A 218 -5.38 -5.12 -4.80
C MET A 218 -6.84 -5.59 -4.96
N PRO A 219 -7.61 -5.20 -6.00
CA PRO A 219 -8.99 -5.66 -6.13
C PRO A 219 -9.11 -7.19 -6.17
N ASN A 220 -8.30 -7.85 -6.99
CA ASN A 220 -8.28 -9.31 -7.10
C ASN A 220 -7.72 -9.97 -5.84
N MET A 221 -6.68 -9.38 -5.24
CA MET A 221 -6.12 -9.84 -3.98
C MET A 221 -7.16 -9.86 -2.86
N PHE A 222 -7.96 -8.78 -2.73
CA PHE A 222 -9.01 -8.71 -1.72
C PHE A 222 -10.19 -9.63 -2.02
N LYS A 223 -10.54 -9.84 -3.30
CA LYS A 223 -11.54 -10.84 -3.68
C LYS A 223 -11.10 -12.25 -3.26
N GLY A 224 -9.87 -12.64 -3.58
CA GLY A 224 -9.32 -13.94 -3.16
C GLY A 224 -9.24 -14.09 -1.63
N LEU A 225 -8.95 -13.00 -0.91
CA LEU A 225 -8.98 -13.01 0.55
C LEU A 225 -10.38 -13.24 1.12
N VAL A 226 -11.41 -12.64 0.52
CA VAL A 226 -12.80 -12.92 0.91
C VAL A 226 -13.14 -14.39 0.69
N GLU A 227 -12.72 -14.98 -0.43
CA GLU A 227 -12.90 -16.41 -0.74
C GLU A 227 -12.22 -17.30 0.31
N ASP A 228 -10.97 -17.00 0.65
CA ASP A 228 -10.20 -17.73 1.66
C ASP A 228 -10.87 -17.64 3.05
N MET A 229 -11.30 -16.44 3.46
CA MET A 229 -11.99 -16.26 4.74
C MET A 229 -13.36 -16.94 4.77
N ASP A 230 -14.14 -16.86 3.69
CA ASP A 230 -15.44 -17.52 3.61
C ASP A 230 -15.28 -19.04 3.72
N LEU A 231 -14.25 -19.61 3.08
CA LEU A 231 -13.92 -21.04 3.20
C LEU A 231 -13.56 -21.42 4.65
N ILE A 232 -12.72 -20.62 5.31
CA ILE A 232 -12.32 -20.87 6.70
C ILE A 232 -13.53 -20.81 7.65
N LEU A 233 -14.37 -19.77 7.49
CA LEU A 233 -15.54 -19.52 8.33
C LEU A 233 -16.74 -20.42 8.00
N GLY A 234 -16.68 -21.21 6.91
CA GLY A 234 -17.79 -22.04 6.45
C GLY A 234 -18.97 -21.24 5.91
N ASN A 235 -18.73 -20.03 5.40
CA ASN A 235 -19.77 -19.19 4.82
C ASN A 235 -20.17 -19.72 3.44
N THR A 236 -21.47 -19.71 3.13
CA THR A 236 -21.93 -19.99 1.76
C THR A 236 -21.68 -18.78 0.86
N TYR A 237 -20.90 -18.96 -0.21
CA TYR A 237 -20.62 -17.91 -1.20
C TYR A 237 -21.92 -17.53 -1.96
N PRO A 238 -22.41 -16.29 -1.89
CA PRO A 238 -23.56 -15.88 -2.70
C PRO A 238 -23.20 -16.01 -4.18
N VAL A 239 -24.10 -16.61 -4.97
CA VAL A 239 -23.87 -16.85 -6.41
C VAL A 239 -23.54 -15.55 -7.17
N ALA A 240 -24.04 -14.40 -6.71
CA ALA A 240 -23.80 -13.08 -7.30
C ALA A 240 -22.35 -12.54 -7.17
N LEU A 241 -21.47 -13.19 -6.40
CA LEU A 241 -20.06 -12.82 -6.25
C LEU A 241 -19.09 -13.80 -6.93
N ARG A 242 -19.63 -14.85 -7.57
CA ARG A 242 -18.84 -15.75 -8.43
C ARG A 242 -18.47 -15.00 -9.70
N LEU A 243 -17.21 -15.17 -10.15
CA LEU A 243 -16.63 -14.54 -11.35
C LEU A 243 -17.56 -14.60 -12.57
#